data_AF-A0A651HLE6-F1
#
_entry.id   AF-A0A651HLE6-F1
#
_cell.length_a   1.000
_cell.length_b   1.000
_cell.length_c   1.000
_cell.angle_alpha   90.00
_cell.angle_beta   90.00
_cell.angle_gamma   90.00
#
_symmetry.space_group_name_H-M   'P 1'
#
loop_
_entity.id
_entity.type
_entity.pdbx_description
1 polymer ?
#
loop_
_entity_poly.entity_id
_entity_poly.type
_entity_poly.pdbx_seq_one_letter_code
_entity_poly.pdbx_strand_id
1 'polypeptide(L)'
;MPSRPLRRTRPVVVSVTCPGPNARFTSARPLPLFGALLGVLFLGAGCGDLDSGTLVAVETDSPVPTLHLGRDLPSLPGLVDQWGRQLPLAELEALWTDSWALPEEEGLRIRAEAVQALVLVLEPRLDEKELEGEVRRVREALAGVSGALDGLELASLDGPVADAGQAGARASAALQAGDRAGALRWALEASDHLRRATPEVLALALIRETEEALKVLERSHSNPSTSATGRNSGAETYSEVTRARIHRLLLGARDALEEGDPARALRRAWYAVGLLESSSDGPDRRELDEPREEGP
;
A
#
# COMPACT_ATOMS: atom_id res chain seq x y z
N MET A 1 -12.58 18.44 -29.59
CA MET A 1 -13.56 17.58 -28.89
C MET A 1 -13.73 18.12 -27.47
N PRO A 2 -14.94 18.50 -27.02
CA PRO A 2 -15.11 19.14 -25.72
C PRO A 2 -15.04 18.13 -24.58
N SER A 3 -14.16 18.38 -23.62
CA SER A 3 -13.97 17.59 -22.40
C SER A 3 -15.21 17.66 -21.52
N ARG A 4 -15.84 16.51 -21.27
CA ARG A 4 -16.99 16.39 -20.36
C ARG A 4 -16.53 16.63 -18.91
N PRO A 5 -17.29 17.37 -18.09
CA PRO A 5 -17.00 17.52 -16.67
C PRO A 5 -17.22 16.18 -15.96
N LEU A 6 -16.20 15.76 -15.19
CA LEU A 6 -16.27 14.60 -14.30
C LEU A 6 -17.36 14.85 -13.25
N ARG A 7 -18.43 14.06 -13.32
CA ARG A 7 -19.47 14.03 -12.28
C ARG A 7 -18.83 13.53 -10.99
N ARG A 8 -18.89 14.34 -9.94
CA ARG A 8 -18.63 13.91 -8.56
C ARG A 8 -19.64 12.81 -8.20
N THR A 9 -19.22 11.56 -8.29
CA THR A 9 -19.88 10.43 -7.65
C THR A 9 -19.77 10.61 -6.14
N ARG A 10 -20.91 10.52 -5.45
CA ARG A 10 -20.95 10.52 -3.98
C ARG A 10 -20.31 9.23 -3.48
N PRO A 11 -19.62 9.26 -2.33
CA PRO A 11 -18.97 8.08 -1.79
C PRO A 11 -20.00 7.00 -1.45
N VAL A 12 -19.74 5.77 -1.87
CA VAL A 12 -20.41 4.58 -1.36
C VAL A 12 -19.58 4.10 -0.18
N VAL A 13 -19.90 4.60 1.01
CA VAL A 13 -19.36 4.07 2.26
C VAL A 13 -20.28 2.91 2.68
N VAL A 14 -19.81 1.68 2.51
CA VAL A 14 -20.49 0.50 3.08
C VAL A 14 -20.00 0.35 4.52
N SER A 15 -20.53 1.17 5.43
CA SER A 15 -20.37 0.97 6.87
C SER A 15 -21.47 0.03 7.36
N VAL A 16 -21.12 -1.21 7.69
CA VAL A 16 -22.01 -2.08 8.47
C VAL A 16 -21.89 -1.68 9.94
N THR A 17 -22.69 -0.71 10.38
CA THR A 17 -22.85 -0.40 11.81
C THR A 17 -23.77 -1.42 12.47
N CYS A 18 -23.21 -2.27 13.33
CA CYS A 18 -24.00 -3.03 14.29
C CYS A 18 -24.56 -2.09 15.37
N PRO A 19 -25.85 -2.21 15.74
CA PRO A 19 -26.43 -1.44 16.82
C PRO A 19 -25.84 -1.91 18.16
N GLY A 20 -25.07 -1.02 18.83
CA GLY A 20 -24.61 -1.26 20.19
C GLY A 20 -25.78 -1.26 21.18
N PRO A 21 -25.87 -2.22 22.11
CA PRO A 21 -26.91 -2.21 23.13
C PRO A 21 -26.59 -1.14 24.18
N ASN A 22 -27.52 -0.19 24.32
CA ASN A 22 -27.59 0.68 25.49
C ASN A 22 -27.76 -0.17 26.76
N ALA A 23 -26.78 -0.14 27.65
CA ALA A 23 -26.95 -0.66 29.01
C ALA A 23 -26.46 0.37 30.03
N ARG A 24 -27.42 1.18 30.50
CA ARG A 24 -27.35 1.86 31.79
C ARG A 24 -27.48 0.80 32.88
N PHE A 25 -26.53 0.76 33.81
CA PHE A 25 -26.69 0.07 35.09
C PHE A 25 -26.52 1.08 36.22
N THR A 26 -27.56 1.23 37.04
CA THR A 26 -27.51 1.13 38.51
C THR A 26 -28.91 1.38 39.08
N SER A 27 -29.53 0.36 39.66
CA SER A 27 -29.84 0.30 41.10
C SER A 27 -30.80 -0.85 41.39
N ALA A 28 -30.43 -1.66 42.37
CA ALA A 28 -31.07 -2.88 42.82
C ALA A 28 -32.34 -2.65 43.65
N ARG A 29 -33.31 -3.59 43.57
CA ARG A 29 -34.14 -4.05 44.69
C ARG A 29 -34.57 -5.52 44.47
N PRO A 30 -34.64 -6.37 45.51
CA PRO A 30 -35.10 -7.75 45.42
C PRO A 30 -36.56 -7.91 45.90
N LEU A 31 -37.31 -8.89 45.34
CA LEU A 31 -38.45 -9.64 45.94
C LEU A 31 -39.13 -10.55 44.86
N PRO A 32 -39.96 -11.57 45.21
CA PRO A 32 -39.58 -12.98 45.13
C PRO A 32 -40.46 -13.86 44.20
N LEU A 33 -39.94 -15.07 43.94
CA LEU A 33 -40.60 -16.36 43.65
C LEU A 33 -42.08 -16.32 43.22
N PHE A 34 -42.32 -16.54 41.92
CA PHE A 34 -43.45 -17.35 41.43
C PHE A 34 -43.04 -18.07 40.15
N GLY A 35 -43.28 -19.39 40.14
CA GLY A 35 -42.92 -20.26 39.04
C GLY A 35 -43.77 -20.03 37.80
N ALA A 36 -43.14 -20.14 36.64
CA ALA A 36 -43.81 -20.53 35.41
C ALA A 36 -42.79 -21.24 34.52
N LEU A 37 -43.05 -22.52 34.33
CA LEU A 37 -42.49 -23.40 33.33
C LEU A 37 -42.75 -22.77 31.94
N LEU A 38 -41.73 -22.20 31.30
CA LEU A 38 -41.81 -21.83 29.89
C LEU A 38 -40.54 -22.33 29.21
N GLY A 39 -40.66 -23.55 28.67
CA GLY A 39 -39.75 -24.05 27.67
C GLY A 39 -39.83 -23.16 26.44
N VAL A 40 -38.79 -22.36 26.23
CA VAL A 40 -38.51 -21.75 24.95
C VAL A 40 -37.19 -22.34 24.48
N LEU A 41 -37.28 -23.02 23.36
CA LEU A 41 -36.18 -23.47 22.53
C LEU A 41 -35.03 -22.46 22.55
N PHE A 42 -33.95 -22.77 23.28
CA PHE A 42 -32.61 -22.38 22.87
C PHE A 42 -32.27 -23.22 21.64
N LEU A 43 -32.90 -22.89 20.52
CA LEU A 43 -32.30 -23.15 19.21
C LEU A 43 -30.97 -22.43 19.27
N GLY A 44 -29.90 -23.21 19.26
CA GLY A 44 -28.55 -22.73 19.17
C GLY A 44 -28.43 -21.84 17.94
N ALA A 45 -28.65 -20.55 18.12
CA ALA A 45 -27.75 -19.56 17.58
C ALA A 45 -26.39 -19.90 18.19
N GLY A 46 -25.70 -20.86 17.57
CA GLY A 46 -24.27 -20.78 17.55
C GLY A 46 -23.98 -19.35 17.12
N CYS A 47 -23.51 -18.54 18.06
CA CYS A 47 -22.50 -17.56 17.71
C CYS A 47 -21.40 -18.39 17.06
N GLY A 48 -21.57 -18.70 15.78
CA GLY A 48 -20.46 -18.87 14.89
C GLY A 48 -19.74 -17.56 15.09
N ASP A 49 -18.64 -17.66 15.83
CA ASP A 49 -17.53 -16.74 15.76
C ASP A 49 -17.25 -16.66 14.26
N LEU A 50 -17.93 -15.72 13.60
CA LEU A 50 -17.70 -15.36 12.23
C LEU A 50 -16.35 -14.70 12.34
N ASP A 51 -15.32 -15.55 12.33
CA ASP A 51 -13.91 -15.21 12.23
C ASP A 51 -13.90 -14.10 11.18
N SER A 52 -13.72 -12.87 11.67
CA SER A 52 -13.99 -11.64 10.93
C SER A 52 -12.89 -11.53 9.89
N GLY A 53 -13.08 -12.33 8.85
CA GLY A 53 -12.08 -12.76 7.90
C GLY A 53 -11.40 -11.54 7.34
N THR A 54 -10.08 -11.54 7.48
CA THR A 54 -9.09 -10.75 6.74
C THR A 54 -9.71 -9.53 6.06
N LEU A 55 -9.85 -8.43 6.82
CA LEU A 55 -10.35 -7.15 6.32
C LEU A 55 -9.33 -6.56 5.34
N VAL A 56 -9.35 -7.04 4.10
CA VAL A 56 -8.74 -6.32 2.99
C VAL A 56 -9.69 -5.19 2.62
N ALA A 57 -9.19 -3.96 2.64
CA ALA A 57 -9.93 -2.80 2.19
C ALA A 57 -9.14 -2.07 1.11
N VAL A 58 -9.85 -1.54 0.13
CA VAL A 58 -9.28 -0.67 -0.91
C VAL A 58 -9.66 0.75 -0.53
N GLU A 59 -8.67 1.58 -0.20
CA GLU A 59 -8.88 3.00 0.06
C GLU A 59 -8.80 3.76 -1.27
N THR A 60 -9.92 4.35 -1.69
CA THR A 60 -10.05 5.07 -2.98
C THR A 60 -10.21 6.59 -2.80
N ASP A 61 -10.40 7.07 -1.58
CA ASP A 61 -10.43 8.49 -1.22
C ASP A 61 -9.02 9.07 -0.96
N SER A 62 -8.01 8.20 -0.89
CA SER A 62 -6.60 8.58 -0.98
C SER A 62 -6.25 9.08 -2.39
N PRO A 63 -5.22 9.95 -2.51
CA PRO A 63 -4.81 10.50 -3.81
C PRO A 63 -4.30 9.45 -4.80
N VAL A 64 -3.85 8.31 -4.28
CA VAL A 64 -3.55 7.09 -5.03
C VAL A 64 -4.35 5.96 -4.36
N PRO A 65 -5.06 5.11 -5.12
CA PRO A 65 -5.73 3.95 -4.56
C PRO A 65 -4.73 3.02 -3.87
N THR A 66 -5.06 2.55 -2.66
CA THR A 66 -4.17 1.70 -1.85
C THR A 66 -4.88 0.50 -1.25
N LEU A 67 -4.11 -0.54 -0.93
CA LEU A 67 -4.57 -1.71 -0.20
C LEU A 67 -4.27 -1.57 1.29
N HIS A 68 -5.28 -1.83 2.11
CA HIS A 68 -5.15 -2.05 3.55
C HIS A 68 -5.36 -3.51 3.86
N LEU A 69 -4.42 -4.11 4.57
CA LEU A 69 -4.42 -5.52 4.89
C LEU A 69 -4.69 -5.68 6.39
N GLY A 70 -5.89 -6.11 6.75
CA GLY A 70 -6.32 -6.22 8.15
C GLY A 70 -5.69 -7.37 8.96
N ARG A 71 -4.86 -8.21 8.32
CA ARG A 71 -4.03 -9.22 8.98
C ARG A 71 -2.60 -9.14 8.45
N ASP A 72 -1.64 -9.41 9.32
CA ASP A 72 -0.24 -9.47 8.94
C ASP A 72 -0.01 -10.63 7.98
N LEU A 73 0.41 -10.28 6.75
CA LEU A 73 0.94 -11.24 5.79
C LEU A 73 2.28 -11.79 6.28
N PRO A 74 2.63 -13.03 5.92
CA PRO A 74 3.99 -13.51 6.15
C PRO A 74 4.99 -12.50 5.58
N SER A 75 6.01 -12.21 6.37
CA SER A 75 7.08 -11.29 6.00
C SER A 75 8.37 -11.79 6.61
N LEU A 76 9.50 -11.40 6.02
CA LEU A 76 10.80 -11.82 6.51
C LEU A 76 10.98 -11.47 8.00
N PRO A 77 10.74 -10.22 8.48
CA PRO A 77 10.85 -9.91 9.91
C PRO A 77 9.87 -10.71 10.78
N GLY A 78 8.63 -10.93 10.31
CA GLY A 78 7.64 -11.71 11.06
C GLY A 78 8.06 -13.18 11.23
N LEU A 79 8.61 -13.80 10.18
CA LEU A 79 9.09 -15.18 10.26
C LEU A 79 10.35 -15.30 11.13
N VAL A 80 11.26 -14.33 11.08
CA VAL A 80 12.46 -14.32 11.92
C VAL A 80 12.08 -14.12 13.40
N ASP A 81 11.15 -13.22 13.71
CA ASP A 81 10.67 -13.04 15.08
C ASP A 81 10.03 -14.33 15.64
N GLN A 82 9.34 -15.09 14.80
CA GLN A 82 8.65 -16.29 15.25
C GLN A 82 9.54 -17.54 15.31
N TRP A 83 10.37 -17.79 14.28
CA TRP A 83 11.16 -19.03 14.15
C TRP A 83 12.67 -18.82 14.07
N GLY A 84 13.13 -17.58 13.93
CA GLY A 84 14.51 -17.20 13.64
C GLY A 84 15.24 -16.41 14.73
N ARG A 85 14.63 -16.09 15.88
CA ARG A 85 15.20 -15.19 16.92
C ARG A 85 16.61 -15.55 17.40
N GLN A 86 16.98 -16.83 17.36
CA GLN A 86 18.30 -17.31 17.80
C GLN A 86 19.35 -17.33 16.68
N LEU A 87 18.95 -16.98 15.46
CA LEU A 87 19.77 -17.04 14.27
C LEU A 87 20.34 -15.65 13.97
N PRO A 88 21.54 -15.56 13.37
CA PRO A 88 22.17 -14.29 13.04
C PRO A 88 21.55 -13.69 11.76
N LEU A 89 20.26 -13.36 11.80
CA LEU A 89 19.47 -12.90 10.64
C LEU A 89 19.21 -11.38 10.64
N ALA A 90 19.70 -10.64 11.64
CA ALA A 90 19.46 -9.21 11.76
C ALA A 90 19.95 -8.40 10.54
N GLU A 91 21.09 -8.79 9.93
CA GLU A 91 21.59 -8.14 8.72
C GLU A 91 20.66 -8.39 7.52
N LEU A 92 20.08 -9.58 7.43
CA LEU A 92 19.14 -9.95 6.38
C LEU A 92 17.80 -9.20 6.53
N GLU A 93 17.32 -9.07 7.77
CA GLU A 93 16.15 -8.26 8.11
C GLU A 93 16.33 -6.79 7.75
N ALA A 94 17.48 -6.21 8.12
CA ALA A 94 17.82 -4.84 7.78
C ALA A 94 17.89 -4.67 6.26
N LEU A 95 18.58 -5.56 5.55
CA LEU A 95 18.69 -5.53 4.09
C LEU A 95 17.31 -5.56 3.41
N TRP A 96 16.42 -6.47 3.85
CA TRP A 96 15.07 -6.55 3.30
C TRP A 96 14.24 -5.30 3.64
N THR A 97 14.37 -4.76 4.85
CA THR A 97 13.60 -3.59 5.31
C THR A 97 14.04 -2.33 4.56
N ASP A 98 15.35 -2.09 4.47
CA ASP A 98 15.92 -0.91 3.80
C ASP A 98 15.68 -0.94 2.28
N SER A 99 15.52 -2.13 1.70
CA SER A 99 15.23 -2.29 0.27
C SER A 99 13.94 -1.61 -0.20
N TRP A 100 12.99 -1.36 0.71
CA TRP A 100 11.72 -0.70 0.39
C TRP A 100 11.92 0.78 0.07
N ALA A 101 13.02 1.40 0.54
CA ALA A 101 13.40 2.77 0.23
C ALA A 101 14.23 2.89 -1.07
N LEU A 102 14.70 1.79 -1.64
CA LEU A 102 15.53 1.76 -2.86
C LEU A 102 14.69 1.80 -4.14
N PRO A 103 15.27 2.16 -5.30
CA PRO A 103 14.65 2.01 -6.63
C PRO A 103 13.94 0.67 -6.80
N GLU A 104 12.79 0.65 -7.48
CA GLU A 104 11.91 -0.53 -7.49
C GLU A 104 12.63 -1.80 -7.97
N GLU A 105 13.36 -1.72 -9.08
CA GLU A 105 14.13 -2.84 -9.64
C GLU A 105 15.20 -3.35 -8.67
N GLU A 106 15.98 -2.42 -8.07
CA GLU A 106 17.03 -2.76 -7.11
C GLU A 106 16.47 -3.34 -5.82
N GLY A 107 15.44 -2.71 -5.26
CA GLY A 107 14.76 -3.17 -4.06
C GLY A 107 14.12 -4.54 -4.24
N LEU A 108 13.46 -4.79 -5.38
CA LEU A 108 12.91 -6.10 -5.71
C LEU A 108 13.99 -7.18 -5.76
N ARG A 109 15.13 -6.91 -6.42
CA ARG A 109 16.26 -7.83 -6.47
C ARG A 109 16.77 -8.17 -5.07
N ILE A 110 16.98 -7.15 -4.23
CA ILE A 110 17.47 -7.33 -2.86
C ILE A 110 16.48 -8.13 -2.01
N ARG A 111 15.17 -7.86 -2.10
CA ARG A 111 14.16 -8.65 -1.36
C ARG A 111 14.13 -10.10 -1.82
N ALA A 112 14.20 -10.36 -3.13
CA ALA A 112 14.23 -11.72 -3.65
C ALA A 112 15.47 -12.49 -3.15
N GLU A 113 16.64 -11.85 -3.16
CA GLU A 113 17.88 -12.42 -2.59
C GLU A 113 17.74 -12.68 -1.08
N ALA A 114 17.16 -11.74 -0.34
CA ALA A 114 16.95 -11.87 1.10
C ALA A 114 15.98 -13.01 1.45
N VAL A 115 14.85 -13.09 0.73
CA VAL A 115 13.86 -14.17 0.87
C VAL A 115 14.49 -15.51 0.53
N GLN A 116 15.27 -15.61 -0.55
CA GLN A 116 15.95 -16.85 -0.94
C GLN A 116 16.91 -17.32 0.17
N ALA A 117 17.71 -16.41 0.74
CA ALA A 117 18.62 -16.72 1.83
C ALA A 117 17.86 -17.15 3.10
N LEU A 118 16.76 -16.46 3.43
CA LEU A 118 15.92 -16.79 4.58
C LEU A 118 15.33 -18.19 4.48
N VAL A 119 14.78 -18.54 3.31
CA VAL A 119 14.12 -19.82 3.06
C VAL A 119 15.05 -21.00 3.35
N LEU A 120 16.32 -20.90 2.93
CA LEU A 120 17.33 -21.95 3.19
C LEU A 120 17.57 -22.20 4.68
N VAL A 121 17.34 -21.18 5.51
CA VAL A 121 17.58 -21.23 6.95
C VAL A 121 16.31 -21.61 7.72
N LEU A 122 15.15 -21.08 7.32
CA LEU A 122 13.90 -21.27 8.04
C LEU A 122 13.11 -22.51 7.61
N GLU A 123 13.17 -22.94 6.36
CA GLU A 123 12.38 -24.09 5.88
C GLU A 123 12.52 -25.36 6.76
N PRO A 124 13.73 -25.76 7.21
CA PRO A 124 13.89 -26.95 8.05
C PRO A 124 13.30 -26.81 9.47
N ARG A 125 12.92 -25.59 9.86
CA ARG A 125 12.40 -25.26 11.20
C ARG A 125 10.88 -25.14 11.23
N LEU A 126 10.25 -24.89 10.09
CA LEU A 126 8.80 -24.85 9.99
C LEU A 126 8.28 -26.29 9.90
N ASP A 127 7.26 -26.64 10.66
CA ASP A 127 6.54 -27.89 10.40
C ASP A 127 5.63 -27.74 9.15
N GLU A 128 5.04 -28.84 8.70
CA GLU A 128 4.14 -28.83 7.55
C GLU A 128 2.89 -27.95 7.78
N LYS A 129 2.32 -27.95 8.98
CA LYS A 129 1.12 -27.18 9.29
C LYS A 129 1.40 -25.68 9.37
N GLU A 130 2.57 -25.29 9.86
CA GLU A 130 3.03 -23.91 9.89
C GLU A 130 3.19 -23.38 8.46
N LEU A 131 3.88 -24.13 7.59
CA LEU A 131 4.04 -23.77 6.18
C LEU A 131 2.68 -23.68 5.45
N GLU A 132 1.80 -24.67 5.63
CA GLU A 132 0.43 -24.63 5.11
C GLU A 132 -0.33 -23.40 5.63
N GLY A 133 -0.10 -23.04 6.89
CA GLY A 133 -0.62 -21.84 7.54
C GLY A 133 -0.19 -20.57 6.80
N GLU A 134 1.10 -20.41 6.50
CA GLU A 134 1.62 -19.25 5.77
C GLU A 134 1.03 -19.14 4.35
N VAL A 135 1.04 -20.23 3.59
CA VAL A 135 0.48 -20.26 2.23
C VAL A 135 -1.01 -19.96 2.26
N ARG A 136 -1.75 -20.50 3.24
CA ARG A 136 -3.17 -20.21 3.43
C ARG A 136 -3.41 -18.73 3.74
N ARG A 137 -2.63 -18.11 4.63
CA ARG A 137 -2.75 -16.67 4.95
C ARG A 137 -2.65 -15.81 3.70
N VAL A 138 -1.66 -16.09 2.84
CA VAL A 138 -1.48 -15.39 1.55
C VAL A 138 -2.68 -15.59 0.64
N ARG A 139 -3.15 -16.84 0.48
CA ARG A 139 -4.30 -17.16 -0.37
C ARG A 139 -5.58 -16.45 0.09
N GLU A 140 -5.82 -16.40 1.40
CA GLU A 140 -6.96 -15.69 1.98
C GLU A 140 -6.87 -14.18 1.73
N ALA A 141 -5.69 -13.59 1.87
CA ALA A 141 -5.49 -12.18 1.55
C ALA A 141 -5.70 -11.88 0.05
N LEU A 142 -5.16 -12.72 -0.84
CA LEU A 142 -5.39 -12.58 -2.28
C LEU A 142 -6.87 -12.70 -2.66
N ALA A 143 -7.60 -13.63 -2.02
CA ALA A 143 -9.04 -13.75 -2.21
C ALA A 143 -9.78 -12.48 -1.71
N GLY A 144 -9.36 -11.93 -0.56
CA GLY A 144 -9.87 -10.65 -0.05
C GLY A 144 -9.61 -9.48 -0.98
N VAL A 145 -8.39 -9.38 -1.54
CA VAL A 145 -8.01 -8.37 -2.53
C VAL A 145 -8.86 -8.51 -3.80
N SER A 146 -8.98 -9.71 -4.34
CA SER A 146 -9.80 -9.96 -5.52
C SER A 146 -11.26 -9.60 -5.30
N GLY A 147 -11.81 -9.90 -4.12
CA GLY A 147 -13.19 -9.53 -3.77
C GLY A 147 -13.36 -8.02 -3.59
N ALA A 148 -12.38 -7.34 -3.00
CA ALA A 148 -12.42 -5.90 -2.78
C ALA A 148 -12.23 -5.08 -4.07
N LEU A 149 -11.55 -5.66 -5.07
CA LEU A 149 -11.34 -5.05 -6.40
C LEU A 149 -12.41 -5.43 -7.42
N ASP A 150 -13.37 -6.29 -7.08
CA ASP A 150 -14.39 -6.72 -8.03
C ASP A 150 -15.20 -5.53 -8.57
N GLY A 151 -15.17 -5.36 -9.89
CA GLY A 151 -15.80 -4.23 -10.58
C GLY A 151 -15.10 -2.87 -10.44
N LEU A 152 -13.89 -2.81 -9.88
CA LEU A 152 -13.06 -1.60 -9.80
C LEU A 152 -11.87 -1.68 -10.76
N GLU A 153 -11.70 -0.66 -11.60
CA GLU A 153 -10.53 -0.50 -12.46
C GLU A 153 -9.56 0.49 -11.82
N LEU A 154 -8.49 0.00 -11.20
CA LEU A 154 -7.51 0.79 -10.45
C LEU A 154 -6.10 0.52 -10.96
N ALA A 155 -5.72 1.21 -12.04
CA ALA A 155 -4.47 0.98 -12.78
C ALA A 155 -3.19 0.94 -11.92
N SER A 156 -3.13 1.70 -10.82
CA SER A 156 -1.98 1.69 -9.89
C SER A 156 -1.83 0.38 -9.11
N LEU A 157 -2.87 -0.43 -9.02
CA LEU A 157 -2.91 -1.70 -8.29
C LEU A 157 -2.74 -2.92 -9.21
N ASP A 158 -3.00 -2.80 -10.51
CA ASP A 158 -3.04 -3.93 -11.45
C ASP A 158 -1.74 -4.75 -11.45
N GLY A 159 -0.59 -4.07 -11.56
CA GLY A 159 0.73 -4.73 -11.58
C GLY A 159 1.03 -5.50 -10.29
N PRO A 160 1.09 -4.83 -9.13
CA PRO A 160 1.35 -5.48 -7.85
C PRO A 160 0.38 -6.62 -7.53
N VAL A 161 -0.92 -6.46 -7.81
CA VAL A 161 -1.93 -7.50 -7.53
C VAL A 161 -1.78 -8.68 -8.48
N ALA A 162 -1.52 -8.46 -9.76
CA ALA A 162 -1.27 -9.53 -10.72
C ALA A 162 -0.01 -10.34 -10.37
N ASP A 163 1.09 -9.66 -10.02
CA ASP A 163 2.32 -10.31 -9.58
C ASP A 163 2.08 -11.14 -8.31
N ALA A 164 1.36 -10.59 -7.33
CA ALA A 164 1.01 -11.29 -6.10
C ALA A 164 0.16 -12.54 -6.38
N GLY A 165 -0.82 -12.44 -7.28
CA GLY A 165 -1.65 -13.56 -7.70
C GLY A 165 -0.83 -14.68 -8.34
N GLN A 166 0.12 -14.34 -9.22
CA GLN A 166 1.02 -15.32 -9.84
C GLN A 166 1.91 -16.01 -8.80
N ALA A 167 2.52 -15.25 -7.89
CA ALA A 167 3.34 -15.80 -6.82
C ALA A 167 2.52 -16.69 -5.87
N GLY A 168 1.31 -16.28 -5.48
CA GLY A 168 0.42 -17.08 -4.62
C GLY A 168 -0.02 -18.39 -5.27
N ALA A 169 -0.28 -18.38 -6.59
CA ALA A 169 -0.56 -19.60 -7.34
C ALA A 169 0.65 -20.56 -7.35
N ARG A 170 1.87 -20.02 -7.55
CA ARG A 170 3.12 -20.81 -7.48
C ARG A 170 3.38 -21.37 -6.08
N ALA A 171 3.08 -20.61 -5.04
CA ALA A 171 3.20 -21.08 -3.65
C ALA A 171 2.30 -22.28 -3.39
N SER A 172 1.04 -22.20 -3.83
CA SER A 172 0.06 -23.28 -3.70
C SER A 172 0.48 -24.53 -4.48
N ALA A 173 0.97 -24.35 -5.72
CA ALA A 173 1.45 -25.46 -6.55
C ALA A 173 2.70 -26.14 -5.95
N ALA A 174 3.66 -25.36 -5.45
CA ALA A 174 4.85 -25.89 -4.80
C ALA A 174 4.51 -26.69 -3.53
N LEU A 175 3.57 -26.20 -2.71
CA LEU A 175 3.09 -26.91 -1.53
C LEU A 175 2.45 -28.26 -1.90
N GLN A 176 1.59 -28.29 -2.91
CA GLN A 176 0.97 -29.53 -3.41
C GLN A 176 1.99 -30.53 -3.97
N ALA A 177 3.10 -30.05 -4.52
CA ALA A 177 4.19 -30.87 -5.03
C ALA A 177 5.17 -31.35 -3.94
N GLY A 178 4.99 -30.93 -2.68
CA GLY A 178 5.92 -31.19 -1.59
C GLY A 178 7.22 -30.37 -1.65
N ASP A 179 7.28 -29.35 -2.53
CA ASP A 179 8.39 -28.39 -2.58
C ASP A 179 8.20 -27.32 -1.51
N ARG A 180 8.61 -27.66 -0.28
CA ARG A 180 8.44 -26.83 0.91
C ARG A 180 9.17 -25.49 0.81
N ALA A 181 10.42 -25.51 0.32
CA ALA A 181 11.23 -24.31 0.13
C ALA A 181 10.61 -23.39 -0.93
N GLY A 182 10.16 -23.96 -2.06
CA GLY A 182 9.44 -23.21 -3.08
C GLY A 182 8.15 -22.60 -2.57
N ALA A 183 7.36 -23.35 -1.79
CA ALA A 183 6.11 -22.86 -1.21
C ALA A 183 6.34 -21.64 -0.29
N LEU A 184 7.32 -21.71 0.61
CA LEU A 184 7.64 -20.61 1.52
C LEU A 184 8.15 -19.37 0.76
N ARG A 185 9.07 -19.58 -0.20
CA ARG A 185 9.61 -18.50 -1.03
C ARG A 185 8.50 -17.75 -1.76
N TRP A 186 7.67 -18.48 -2.51
CA TRP A 186 6.60 -17.87 -3.30
C TRP A 186 5.53 -17.22 -2.43
N ALA A 187 5.26 -17.73 -1.22
CA ALA A 187 4.33 -17.10 -0.27
C ALA A 187 4.86 -15.75 0.24
N LEU A 188 6.16 -15.67 0.55
CA LEU A 188 6.81 -14.41 0.92
C LEU A 188 6.84 -13.43 -0.24
N GLU A 189 7.20 -13.87 -1.44
CA GLU A 189 7.17 -13.01 -2.65
C GLU A 189 5.76 -12.47 -2.92
N ALA A 190 4.73 -13.30 -2.83
CA ALA A 190 3.34 -12.87 -2.98
C ALA A 190 2.96 -11.79 -1.94
N SER A 191 3.46 -11.94 -0.72
CA SER A 191 3.23 -10.96 0.35
C SER A 191 3.94 -9.64 0.07
N ASP A 192 5.17 -9.68 -0.44
CA ASP A 192 5.92 -8.49 -0.85
C ASP A 192 5.21 -7.77 -2.01
N HIS A 193 4.66 -8.52 -2.97
CA HIS A 193 3.86 -7.93 -4.05
C HIS A 193 2.60 -7.24 -3.55
N LEU A 194 1.89 -7.82 -2.58
CA LEU A 194 0.75 -7.13 -1.94
C LEU A 194 1.19 -5.89 -1.15
N ARG A 195 2.32 -5.96 -0.45
CA ARG A 195 2.89 -4.82 0.31
C ARG A 195 3.24 -3.64 -0.59
N ARG A 196 3.64 -3.86 -1.86
CA ARG A 196 3.90 -2.77 -2.83
C ARG A 196 2.72 -1.83 -3.04
N ALA A 197 1.50 -2.30 -2.77
CA ALA A 197 0.26 -1.54 -2.92
C ALA A 197 -0.24 -0.90 -1.61
N THR A 198 0.50 -1.00 -0.51
CA THR A 198 0.11 -0.37 0.76
C THR A 198 0.51 1.12 0.80
N PRO A 199 -0.15 1.94 1.62
CA PRO A 199 0.15 3.37 1.71
C PRO A 199 1.61 3.68 2.06
N GLU A 200 2.22 2.88 2.93
CA GLU A 200 3.60 3.05 3.37
C GLU A 200 4.60 2.91 2.20
N VAL A 201 4.51 1.80 1.47
CA VAL A 201 5.44 1.51 0.37
C VAL A 201 5.22 2.47 -0.79
N LEU A 202 3.96 2.81 -1.09
CA LEU A 202 3.66 3.83 -2.10
C LEU A 202 4.20 5.21 -1.70
N ALA A 203 4.10 5.60 -0.43
CA ALA A 203 4.68 6.85 0.05
C ALA A 203 6.20 6.88 -0.12
N LEU A 204 6.91 5.80 0.25
CA LEU A 204 8.36 5.68 0.06
C LEU A 204 8.76 5.80 -1.42
N ALA A 205 8.01 5.14 -2.31
CA ALA A 205 8.23 5.21 -3.74
C ALA A 205 8.10 6.64 -4.28
N LEU A 206 7.02 7.35 -3.91
CA LEU A 206 6.79 8.74 -4.34
C LEU A 206 7.81 9.71 -3.76
N ILE A 207 8.23 9.54 -2.50
CA ILE A 207 9.28 10.37 -1.88
C ILE A 207 10.56 10.25 -2.72
N ARG A 208 10.99 9.01 -3.00
CA ARG A 208 12.21 8.72 -3.75
C ARG A 208 12.15 9.29 -5.17
N GLU A 209 11.06 9.04 -5.89
CA GLU A 209 10.86 9.54 -7.26
C GLU A 209 10.95 11.07 -7.31
N THR A 210 10.28 11.75 -6.36
CA THR A 210 10.31 13.22 -6.28
C THR A 210 11.71 13.74 -5.98
N GLU A 211 12.47 13.07 -5.12
CA GLU A 211 13.84 13.48 -4.79
C GLU A 211 14.81 13.32 -5.95
N GLU A 212 14.73 12.21 -6.69
CA GLU A 212 15.55 12.02 -7.88
C GLU A 212 15.21 13.06 -8.95
N ALA A 213 13.94 13.35 -9.16
CA ALA A 213 13.53 14.37 -10.11
C ALA A 213 14.02 15.77 -9.69
N LEU A 214 13.95 16.12 -8.40
CA LEU A 214 14.54 17.35 -7.86
C LEU A 214 16.06 17.41 -8.11
N LYS A 215 16.80 16.34 -7.83
CA LYS A 215 18.25 16.29 -8.07
C LYS A 215 18.59 16.51 -9.54
N VAL A 216 17.83 15.91 -10.46
CA VAL A 216 18.01 16.10 -11.91
C VAL A 216 17.77 17.56 -12.30
N LEU A 217 16.72 18.19 -11.77
CA LEU A 217 16.46 19.61 -11.99
C LEU A 217 17.58 20.50 -11.44
N GLU A 218 18.04 20.28 -10.22
CA GLU A 218 19.11 21.07 -9.58
C GLU A 218 20.43 21.01 -10.37
N ARG A 219 20.81 19.82 -10.86
CA ARG A 219 21.98 19.64 -11.74
C ARG A 219 21.83 20.42 -13.04
N SER A 220 20.62 20.45 -13.59
CA SER A 220 20.31 21.17 -14.84
C SER A 220 20.41 22.68 -14.68
N HIS A 221 20.06 23.22 -13.50
CA HIS A 221 20.18 24.66 -13.19
C HIS A 221 21.60 25.09 -12.79
N SER A 222 22.40 24.18 -12.22
CA SER A 222 23.76 24.49 -11.75
C SER A 222 24.80 24.62 -12.89
N ASN A 223 24.44 24.27 -14.12
CA ASN A 223 25.29 24.41 -15.32
C ASN A 223 24.73 25.46 -16.30
N PRO A 224 24.88 26.78 -16.04
CA PRO A 224 24.45 27.84 -16.95
C PRO A 224 25.32 27.98 -18.23
N SER A 225 26.28 27.08 -18.46
CA SER A 225 27.43 27.33 -19.34
C SER A 225 27.32 26.73 -20.75
N THR A 226 26.16 26.77 -21.43
CA THR A 226 26.09 26.48 -22.89
C THR A 226 24.91 27.09 -23.64
N SER A 227 24.49 28.32 -23.35
CA SER A 227 23.56 29.04 -24.24
C SER A 227 23.90 30.53 -24.34
N ALA A 228 24.96 30.84 -25.09
CA ALA A 228 25.35 32.20 -25.44
C ALA A 228 24.82 32.65 -26.82
N THR A 229 23.98 31.85 -27.49
CA THR A 229 23.49 32.16 -28.84
C THR A 229 22.10 31.59 -29.07
N GLY A 230 21.10 32.12 -28.35
CA GLY A 230 19.71 31.75 -28.58
C GLY A 230 18.77 32.72 -27.88
N ARG A 231 18.19 33.63 -28.67
CA ARG A 231 17.14 34.56 -28.25
C ARG A 231 16.04 33.82 -27.48
N ASN A 232 15.62 34.40 -26.35
CA ASN A 232 14.32 34.20 -25.71
C ASN A 232 13.83 32.74 -25.58
N SER A 233 14.61 31.87 -24.96
CA SER A 233 14.03 30.64 -24.39
C SER A 233 13.52 31.00 -23.00
N GLY A 234 12.20 31.00 -22.79
CA GLY A 234 11.58 31.10 -21.48
C GLY A 234 11.99 29.89 -20.63
N ALA A 235 13.21 29.91 -20.10
CA ALA A 235 13.65 29.00 -19.06
C ALA A 235 12.89 29.39 -17.80
N GLU A 236 11.64 28.93 -17.74
CA GLU A 236 10.73 29.07 -16.63
C GLU A 236 11.47 28.66 -15.37
N THR A 237 11.82 29.68 -14.61
CA THR A 237 12.60 29.52 -13.41
C THR A 237 11.68 28.86 -12.40
N TYR A 238 11.94 27.59 -12.13
CA TYR A 238 11.33 26.89 -11.02
C TYR A 238 11.55 27.73 -9.76
N SER A 239 10.47 28.30 -9.18
CA SER A 239 10.64 29.29 -8.12
C SER A 239 11.27 28.63 -6.87
N GLU A 240 12.25 29.29 -6.26
CA GLU A 240 12.87 28.84 -4.99
C GLU A 240 11.80 28.56 -3.91
N VAL A 241 10.67 29.26 -3.97
CA VAL A 241 9.51 29.05 -3.09
C VAL A 241 8.85 27.69 -3.32
N THR A 242 8.67 27.27 -4.58
CA THR A 242 8.15 25.94 -4.92
C THR A 242 9.14 24.88 -4.45
N ARG A 243 10.45 25.09 -4.59
CA ARG A 243 11.48 24.11 -4.18
C ARG A 243 11.47 23.89 -2.69
N ALA A 244 11.50 24.99 -1.93
CA ALA A 244 11.39 24.95 -0.48
C ALA A 244 10.07 24.33 -0.01
N ARG A 245 8.99 24.45 -0.80
CA ARG A 245 7.72 23.77 -0.51
C ARG A 245 7.79 22.27 -0.75
N ILE A 246 8.38 21.80 -1.85
CA ILE A 246 8.57 20.37 -2.10
C ILE A 246 9.43 19.74 -1.01
N HIS A 247 10.59 20.32 -0.67
CA HIS A 247 11.43 19.77 0.40
C HIS A 247 10.70 19.65 1.74
N ARG A 248 9.90 20.66 2.12
CA ARG A 248 9.10 20.59 3.35
C ARG A 248 8.03 19.49 3.29
N LEU A 249 7.42 19.25 2.14
CA LEU A 249 6.46 18.16 1.97
C LEU A 249 7.14 16.78 2.08
N LEU A 250 8.32 16.61 1.48
CA LEU A 250 9.08 15.37 1.54
C LEU A 250 9.58 15.08 2.96
N LEU A 251 10.10 16.10 3.66
CA LEU A 251 10.46 15.99 5.07
C LEU A 251 9.26 15.58 5.91
N GLY A 252 8.13 16.30 5.76
CA GLY A 252 6.91 15.94 6.48
C GLY A 252 6.36 14.57 6.10
N ALA A 253 6.61 14.07 4.89
CA ALA A 253 6.20 12.71 4.51
C ALA A 253 7.01 11.66 5.28
N ARG A 254 8.33 11.87 5.45
CA ARG A 254 9.19 11.02 6.29
C ARG A 254 8.78 11.04 7.75
N ASP A 255 8.60 12.24 8.32
CA ASP A 255 8.16 12.38 9.72
C ASP A 255 6.84 11.63 9.95
N ALA A 256 5.93 11.64 8.97
CA ALA A 256 4.69 10.89 9.05
C ALA A 256 4.88 9.36 9.02
N LEU A 257 5.86 8.84 8.27
CA LEU A 257 6.20 7.42 8.30
C LEU A 257 6.80 7.02 9.65
N GLU A 258 7.70 7.84 10.20
CA GLU A 258 8.30 7.62 11.52
C GLU A 258 7.24 7.66 12.65
N GLU A 259 6.21 8.49 12.50
CA GLU A 259 5.06 8.56 13.41
C GLU A 259 4.03 7.42 13.20
N GLY A 260 4.20 6.56 12.19
CA GLY A 260 3.26 5.49 11.89
C GLY A 260 1.95 5.96 11.23
N ASP A 261 1.97 7.09 10.51
CA ASP A 261 0.85 7.64 9.74
C ASP A 261 1.14 7.59 8.22
N PRO A 262 1.10 6.40 7.60
CA PRO A 262 1.46 6.22 6.20
C PRO A 262 0.47 6.86 5.23
N ALA A 263 -0.80 7.02 5.63
CA ALA A 263 -1.79 7.74 4.83
C ALA A 263 -1.45 9.23 4.70
N ARG A 264 -1.01 9.88 5.79
CA ARG A 264 -0.52 11.26 5.76
C ARG A 264 0.79 11.37 4.97
N ALA A 265 1.68 10.39 5.10
CA ALA A 265 2.91 10.33 4.31
C ALA A 265 2.61 10.31 2.81
N LEU A 266 1.74 9.38 2.37
CA LEU A 266 1.33 9.24 0.98
C LEU A 266 0.75 10.53 0.42
N ARG A 267 -0.18 11.17 1.16
CA ARG A 267 -0.75 12.47 0.74
C ARG A 267 0.32 13.54 0.54
N ARG A 268 1.26 13.68 1.48
CA ARG A 268 2.34 14.67 1.39
C ARG A 268 3.27 14.40 0.21
N ALA A 269 3.65 13.15 0.00
CA ALA A 269 4.49 12.74 -1.12
C ALA A 269 3.78 12.98 -2.47
N TRP A 270 2.50 12.61 -2.59
CA TRP A 270 1.71 12.86 -3.79
C TRP A 270 1.57 14.35 -4.11
N TYR A 271 1.34 15.21 -3.10
CA TYR A 271 1.32 16.66 -3.32
C TYR A 271 2.69 17.19 -3.77
N ALA A 272 3.78 16.60 -3.29
CA ALA A 272 5.13 16.96 -3.71
C ALA A 272 5.34 16.65 -5.20
N VAL A 273 4.90 15.47 -5.67
CA VAL A 273 4.89 15.10 -7.09
C VAL A 273 4.06 16.08 -7.91
N GLY A 274 2.83 16.41 -7.50
CA GLY A 274 1.99 17.35 -8.26
C GLY A 274 2.57 18.78 -8.35
N LEU A 275 3.34 19.22 -7.34
CA LEU A 275 4.07 20.49 -7.43
C LEU A 275 5.24 20.43 -8.41
N LEU A 276 5.86 19.26 -8.55
CA LEU A 276 6.93 19.03 -9.51
C LEU A 276 6.37 19.03 -10.94
N GLU A 277 5.29 18.30 -11.20
CA GLU A 277 4.66 18.23 -12.53
C GLU A 277 4.09 19.58 -12.99
N SER A 278 3.37 20.28 -12.12
CA SER A 278 2.78 21.58 -12.46
C SER A 278 3.81 22.67 -12.74
N SER A 279 5.05 22.49 -12.26
CA SER A 279 6.15 23.39 -12.53
C SER A 279 6.95 23.07 -13.80
N SER A 280 6.80 21.85 -14.35
CA SER A 280 7.41 21.46 -15.62
C SER A 280 6.53 21.77 -16.84
N ASP A 281 5.23 22.03 -16.64
CA ASP A 281 4.26 22.16 -17.74
C ASP A 281 4.10 23.58 -18.31
N GLY A 282 4.53 24.62 -17.61
CA GLY A 282 4.50 26.02 -18.06
C GLY A 282 3.13 26.62 -18.48
N PRO A 283 2.91 27.94 -18.35
CA PRO A 283 1.73 28.61 -18.91
C PRO A 283 1.50 28.53 -20.44
N ASP A 284 2.41 27.99 -21.26
CA ASP A 284 2.49 28.34 -22.69
C ASP A 284 1.72 27.43 -23.69
N ARG A 285 0.69 26.68 -23.26
CA ARG A 285 -0.08 25.80 -24.17
C ARG A 285 -1.57 26.13 -24.35
N ARG A 286 -2.11 27.14 -23.65
CA ARG A 286 -3.55 27.46 -23.73
C ARG A 286 -3.89 28.83 -24.33
N GLU A 287 -2.91 29.65 -24.71
CA GLU A 287 -3.14 31.01 -25.22
C GLU A 287 -2.93 31.19 -26.74
N LEU A 288 -2.59 30.15 -27.50
CA LEU A 288 -2.32 30.28 -28.95
C LEU A 288 -3.42 29.76 -29.89
N ASP A 289 -4.59 29.39 -29.37
CA ASP A 289 -5.69 28.83 -30.17
C ASP A 289 -6.99 29.67 -30.11
N GLU A 290 -6.90 30.97 -29.77
CA GLU A 290 -7.99 31.90 -30.09
C GLU A 290 -7.90 32.30 -31.56
N PRO A 291 -8.87 31.89 -32.41
CA PRO A 291 -8.91 32.37 -33.79
C PRO A 291 -9.12 33.88 -33.76
N ARG A 292 -8.18 34.63 -34.35
CA ARG A 292 -8.41 36.03 -34.69
C ARG A 292 -9.60 36.07 -35.65
N GLU A 293 -10.75 36.51 -35.14
CA GLU A 293 -11.85 36.98 -35.97
C GLU A 293 -11.34 38.20 -36.75
N GLU A 294 -10.82 37.95 -37.95
CA GLU A 294 -10.76 38.97 -38.98
C GLU A 294 -12.19 39.24 -39.45
N GLY A 295 -12.66 40.46 -39.23
CA GLY A 295 -13.79 41.00 -39.96
C GLY A 295 -13.59 42.48 -40.20
N PRO A 296 -14.46 43.14 -40.97
CA PRO A 296 -15.19 42.69 -42.17
C PRO A 296 -14.51 43.12 -43.49
#